data_AF-X1B607-F1
#
_entry.id   AF-X1B607-F1
#
_cell.length_a   1.000
_cell.length_b   1.000
_cell.length_c   1.000
_cell.angle_alpha   90.00
_cell.angle_beta   90.00
_cell.angle_gamma   90.00
#
_symmetry.space_group_name_H-M   'P 1'
#
loop_
_entity.id
_entity.type
_entity.pdbx_description
1 polymer ?
#
loop_
_entity_poly.entity_id
_entity_poly.type
_entity_poly.pdbx_seq_one_letter_code
_entity_poly.pdbx_strand_id
1 'polypeptide(L)'
;DIESTGFAWWSGNARLINVSGKLLGAHVAHAGLMVFWAGAMVLFEVSHFVPEKPAYEQGFILIQHLATLGYGIGPGGEITSTVPYFAVGIVHLISSAILGFGGIYHSLLGPDT
;
A
#
# COMPACT_ATOMS: atom_id res chain seq x y z
N ASP A 1 12.58 -27.27 -6.53
CA ASP A 1 13.00 -27.36 -5.11
C ASP A 1 14.48 -26.98 -5.02
N ILE A 2 15.16 -27.26 -3.89
CA ILE A 2 16.60 -26.98 -3.79
C ILE A 2 17.42 -27.79 -4.81
N GLU A 3 17.00 -29.01 -5.13
CA GLU A 3 17.70 -29.90 -6.07
C GLU A 3 17.58 -29.36 -7.50
N SER A 4 16.41 -28.83 -7.87
CA SER A 4 16.15 -28.32 -9.22
C SER A 4 16.64 -26.89 -9.46
N THR A 5 16.77 -26.06 -8.41
CA THR A 5 17.09 -24.62 -8.57
C THR A 5 18.37 -24.18 -7.85
N GLY A 6 18.96 -25.00 -6.99
CA GLY A 6 20.13 -24.65 -6.18
C GLY A 6 19.88 -23.66 -5.02
N PHE A 7 18.63 -23.28 -4.76
CA PHE A 7 18.27 -22.33 -3.70
C PHE A 7 17.45 -23.00 -2.60
N ALA A 8 17.85 -22.85 -1.35
CA ALA A 8 17.09 -23.30 -0.19
C ALA A 8 15.82 -22.46 0.02
N TRP A 9 14.93 -22.90 0.91
CA TRP A 9 13.62 -22.24 1.10
C TRP A 9 13.72 -20.79 1.60
N TRP A 10 14.71 -20.47 2.45
CA TRP A 10 14.94 -19.12 2.98
C TRP A 10 15.44 -18.13 1.92
N SER A 11 15.96 -18.62 0.78
CA SER A 11 16.29 -17.84 -0.42
C SER A 11 15.35 -18.15 -1.58
N GLY A 12 14.12 -18.58 -1.29
CA GLY A 12 13.16 -19.08 -2.28
C GLY A 12 12.85 -18.10 -3.41
N ASN A 13 12.87 -16.79 -3.17
CA ASN A 13 12.63 -15.78 -4.21
C ASN A 13 13.73 -15.75 -5.28
N ALA A 14 14.96 -16.20 -4.97
CA ALA A 14 16.03 -16.30 -5.97
C ALA A 14 15.71 -17.31 -7.07
N ARG A 15 14.76 -18.22 -6.83
CA ARG A 15 14.23 -19.14 -7.86
C ARG A 15 13.46 -18.41 -8.96
N LEU A 16 13.07 -17.15 -8.74
CA LEU A 16 12.25 -16.37 -9.67
C LEU A 16 13.05 -15.62 -10.75
N ILE A 17 14.39 -15.65 -10.69
CA ILE A 17 15.26 -14.84 -11.57
C ILE A 17 14.96 -15.06 -13.06
N ASN A 18 14.65 -16.30 -13.46
CA ASN A 18 14.44 -16.69 -14.85
C ASN A 18 12.98 -17.03 -15.20
N VAL A 19 12.03 -16.70 -14.32
CA VAL A 19 10.57 -16.86 -14.57
C VAL A 19 9.89 -15.51 -14.52
N SER A 20 10.04 -14.74 -15.61
CA SER A 20 9.63 -13.34 -15.71
C SER A 20 8.17 -13.10 -15.37
N GLY A 21 7.25 -14.00 -15.75
CA GLY A 21 5.83 -13.90 -15.43
C GLY A 21 5.56 -14.00 -13.93
N LYS A 22 6.18 -14.96 -13.25
CA LYS A 22 6.05 -15.10 -11.79
C LYS A 22 6.71 -13.95 -11.04
N LEU A 23 7.88 -13.49 -11.51
CA LEU A 23 8.58 -12.36 -10.93
C LEU A 23 7.77 -11.06 -11.07
N LEU A 24 7.13 -10.84 -12.23
CA LEU A 24 6.18 -9.75 -12.45
C LEU A 24 5.04 -9.85 -11.44
N GLY A 25 4.40 -11.02 -11.31
CA GLY A 25 3.33 -11.23 -10.34
C GLY A 25 3.73 -10.91 -8.90
N ALA A 26 4.92 -11.33 -8.49
CA ALA A 26 5.46 -11.03 -7.16
C ALA A 26 5.63 -9.51 -6.93
N HIS A 27 6.14 -8.77 -7.91
CA HIS A 27 6.31 -7.32 -7.80
C HIS A 27 4.96 -6.58 -7.80
N VAL A 28 4.02 -6.99 -8.66
CA VAL A 28 2.68 -6.39 -8.73
C VAL A 28 1.89 -6.66 -7.44
N ALA A 29 1.98 -7.88 -6.89
CA ALA A 29 1.38 -8.20 -5.59
C ALA A 29 2.02 -7.38 -4.45
N HIS A 30 3.35 -7.22 -4.46
CA HIS A 30 4.05 -6.40 -3.47
C HIS A 30 3.65 -4.91 -3.56
N ALA A 31 3.51 -4.37 -4.77
CA ALA A 31 2.92 -3.04 -4.96
C ALA A 31 1.49 -2.95 -4.41
N GLY A 32 0.69 -3.99 -4.61
CA GLY A 32 -0.63 -4.13 -3.98
C GLY A 32 -0.58 -4.02 -2.45
N LEU A 33 0.38 -4.69 -1.79
CA LEU A 33 0.55 -4.61 -0.33
C LEU A 33 0.91 -3.20 0.14
N MET A 34 1.81 -2.50 -0.57
CA MET A 34 2.19 -1.12 -0.22
C MET A 34 0.98 -0.17 -0.35
N VAL A 35 0.22 -0.28 -1.44
CA VAL A 35 -0.97 0.55 -1.67
C VAL A 35 -2.09 0.19 -0.70
N PHE A 36 -2.25 -1.08 -0.34
CA PHE A 36 -3.18 -1.54 0.69
C PHE A 36 -2.85 -0.90 2.04
N TRP A 37 -1.58 -0.95 2.45
CA TRP A 37 -1.12 -0.32 3.68
C TRP A 37 -1.43 1.18 3.69
N ALA A 38 -1.11 1.89 2.61
CA ALA A 38 -1.38 3.33 2.52
C ALA A 38 -2.88 3.63 2.69
N GLY A 39 -3.75 2.89 1.99
CA GLY A 39 -5.20 3.07 2.10
C GLY A 39 -5.75 2.73 3.49
N ALA A 40 -5.42 1.55 4.01
CA ALA A 40 -5.89 1.09 5.31
C ALA A 40 -5.40 1.98 6.46
N MET A 41 -4.13 2.41 6.40
CA MET A 41 -3.53 3.24 7.44
C MET A 41 -4.11 4.67 7.43
N VAL A 42 -4.35 5.28 6.25
CA VAL A 42 -5.06 6.58 6.20
C VAL A 42 -6.46 6.47 6.80
N LEU A 43 -7.21 5.42 6.46
CA LEU A 43 -8.55 5.21 7.00
C LEU A 43 -8.53 4.97 8.52
N PHE A 44 -7.51 4.27 9.02
CA PHE A 44 -7.28 4.11 10.45
C PHE A 44 -6.99 5.44 11.13
N GLU A 45 -6.11 6.27 10.57
CA GLU A 45 -5.82 7.59 11.14
C GLU A 45 -7.07 8.49 11.14
N VAL A 46 -7.85 8.48 10.05
CA VAL A 46 -9.11 9.23 9.95
C VAL A 46 -10.12 8.76 11.00
N SER A 47 -10.22 7.46 11.28
CA SER A 47 -11.16 6.94 12.27
C SER A 47 -10.77 7.25 13.72
N HIS A 48 -9.49 7.58 13.97
CA HIS A 48 -8.97 7.94 15.29
C HIS A 48 -8.69 9.45 15.42
N PHE A 49 -9.01 10.25 14.40
CA PHE A 49 -8.73 11.68 14.38
C PHE A 49 -9.62 12.44 15.39
N VAL A 50 -8.98 13.14 16.33
CA VAL A 50 -9.60 14.04 17.30
C VAL A 50 -9.28 15.48 16.88
N PRO A 51 -10.27 16.28 16.40
CA PRO A 51 -10.01 17.61 15.84
C PRO A 51 -9.53 18.64 16.87
N GLU A 52 -9.82 18.45 18.16
CA GLU A 52 -9.41 19.35 19.22
C GLU A 52 -7.91 19.24 19.58
N LYS A 53 -7.18 18.28 18.99
CA LYS A 53 -5.76 18.04 19.25
C LYS A 53 -4.90 18.27 18.01
N PRO A 54 -3.68 18.79 18.16
CA PRO A 54 -2.73 18.82 17.05
C PRO A 54 -2.46 17.42 16.48
N ALA A 55 -2.30 17.30 15.16
CA ALA A 55 -2.11 16.01 14.50
C ALA A 55 -0.84 15.26 14.97
N TYR A 56 0.22 16.00 15.35
CA TYR A 56 1.48 15.43 15.83
C TYR A 56 1.37 14.79 17.23
N GLU A 57 0.34 15.11 18.01
CA GLU A 57 0.12 14.49 19.34
C GLU A 57 -0.64 13.16 19.26
N GLN A 58 -1.14 12.81 18.08
CA GLN A 58 -2.05 11.66 17.89
C GLN A 58 -1.37 10.47 17.21
N GLY A 59 -0.05 10.55 16.96
CA GLY A 59 0.74 9.46 16.37
C GLY A 59 0.49 9.26 14.88
N PHE A 60 -0.10 10.23 14.18
CA PHE A 60 -0.37 10.15 12.75
C PHE A 60 0.89 10.38 11.95
N ILE A 61 1.06 9.65 10.86
CA ILE A 61 2.11 9.90 9.87
C ILE A 61 1.50 10.26 8.52
N LEU A 62 0.38 9.66 8.11
CA LEU A 62 -0.13 9.81 6.74
C LEU A 62 -0.98 11.08 6.56
N ILE A 63 -1.87 11.40 7.50
CA ILE A 63 -2.67 12.64 7.47
C ILE A 63 -1.74 13.86 7.42
N GLN A 64 -0.60 13.84 8.13
CA GLN A 64 0.38 14.94 8.09
C GLN A 64 1.03 15.09 6.70
N HIS A 65 1.31 13.98 6.00
CA HIS A 65 1.80 14.03 4.63
C HIS A 65 0.73 14.61 3.68
N LEU A 66 -0.54 14.22 3.83
CA LEU A 66 -1.64 14.74 3.00
C LEU A 66 -1.93 16.22 3.28
N ALA A 67 -1.88 16.64 4.53
CA ALA A 67 -2.00 18.04 4.94
C ALA A 67 -0.89 18.90 4.30
N THR A 68 0.35 18.39 4.26
CA THR A 68 1.48 19.07 3.59
C THR A 68 1.22 19.32 2.10
N LEU A 69 0.42 18.46 1.45
CA LEU A 69 0.02 18.62 0.05
C LEU A 69 -1.16 19.60 -0.14
N GLY A 70 -1.69 20.19 0.93
CA GLY A 70 -2.80 21.15 0.87
C GLY A 70 -4.19 20.53 0.99
N TYR A 71 -4.31 19.23 1.23
CA TYR A 71 -5.62 18.59 1.40
C TYR A 71 -6.21 18.89 2.77
N GLY A 72 -7.46 19.37 2.81
CA GLY A 72 -8.24 19.48 4.04
C GLY A 72 -7.75 20.51 5.05
N ILE A 73 -6.78 21.36 4.69
CA ILE A 73 -6.18 22.34 5.59
C ILE A 73 -6.67 23.77 5.33
N GLY A 74 -6.83 24.53 6.40
CA GLY A 74 -7.08 25.96 6.41
C GLY A 74 -5.84 26.79 6.81
N PRO A 75 -5.98 28.12 6.96
CA PRO A 75 -4.92 28.98 7.46
C PRO A 75 -4.35 28.48 8.80
N GLY A 76 -3.03 28.59 8.99
CA GLY A 76 -2.38 28.11 10.22
C GLY A 76 -2.21 26.59 10.32
N GLY A 77 -2.57 25.83 9.28
CA GLY A 77 -2.41 24.37 9.26
C GLY A 77 -3.53 23.61 9.98
N GLU A 78 -4.62 24.29 10.31
CA GLU A 78 -5.81 23.66 10.91
C GLU A 78 -6.46 22.70 9.92
N ILE A 79 -6.77 21.48 10.37
CA ILE A 79 -7.53 20.51 9.57
C ILE A 79 -9.01 20.90 9.63
N THR A 80 -9.51 21.48 8.54
CA THR A 80 -10.89 21.97 8.41
C THR A 80 -11.84 20.92 7.84
N SER A 81 -11.32 19.89 7.16
CA SER A 81 -12.13 18.78 6.63
C SER A 81 -11.31 17.50 6.48
N THR A 82 -11.87 16.38 6.92
CA THR A 82 -11.28 15.04 6.79
C THR A 82 -11.74 14.29 5.53
N VAL A 83 -12.71 14.83 4.78
CA VAL A 83 -13.25 14.20 3.57
C VAL A 83 -12.16 13.91 2.53
N PRO A 84 -11.20 14.81 2.25
CA PRO A 84 -10.11 14.51 1.32
C PRO A 84 -9.23 13.34 1.77
N TYR A 85 -8.96 13.21 3.07
CA TYR A 85 -8.16 12.10 3.60
C TYR A 85 -8.90 10.78 3.49
N PHE A 86 -10.20 10.77 3.82
CA PHE A 86 -11.05 9.60 3.61
C PHE A 86 -11.06 9.16 2.14
N ALA A 87 -11.22 10.10 1.20
CA ALA A 87 -11.20 9.82 -0.23
C ALA A 87 -9.86 9.21 -0.67
N VAL A 88 -8.72 9.77 -0.21
CA VAL A 88 -7.39 9.20 -0.47
C VAL A 88 -7.29 7.77 0.04
N GLY A 89 -7.75 7.51 1.27
CA GLY A 89 -7.76 6.18 1.87
C GLY A 89 -8.55 5.17 1.04
N ILE A 90 -9.76 5.53 0.60
CA ILE A 90 -10.62 4.66 -0.23
C ILE A 90 -10.00 4.40 -1.61
N VAL A 91 -9.48 5.43 -2.28
CA VAL A 91 -8.85 5.28 -3.61
C VAL A 91 -7.68 4.30 -3.55
N HIS A 92 -6.82 4.42 -2.54
CA HIS A 92 -5.71 3.49 -2.35
C HIS A 92 -6.21 2.08 -2.01
N LEU A 93 -7.16 1.95 -1.08
CA LEU A 93 -7.67 0.63 -0.67
C LEU A 93 -8.29 -0.14 -1.84
N ILE A 94 -9.11 0.51 -2.68
CA ILE A 94 -9.71 -0.12 -3.86
C ILE A 94 -8.64 -0.44 -4.92
N SER A 95 -7.72 0.49 -5.19
CA SER A 95 -6.63 0.27 -6.16
C SER A 95 -5.75 -0.92 -5.76
N SER A 96 -5.54 -1.13 -4.45
CA SER A 96 -4.78 -2.26 -3.94
C SER A 96 -5.38 -3.61 -4.30
N ALA A 97 -6.71 -3.72 -4.38
CA ALA A 97 -7.39 -4.96 -4.78
C ALA A 97 -7.12 -5.30 -6.25
N ILE A 98 -7.09 -4.29 -7.12
CA ILE A 98 -6.77 -4.45 -8.55
C ILE A 98 -5.32 -4.93 -8.72
N LEU A 99 -4.38 -4.29 -8.00
CA LEU A 99 -2.97 -4.69 -8.01
C LEU A 99 -2.79 -6.10 -7.44
N GLY A 100 -3.42 -6.42 -6.31
CA GLY A 100 -3.37 -7.74 -5.70
C GLY A 100 -3.89 -8.83 -6.64
N PHE A 101 -5.01 -8.56 -7.34
CA PHE A 101 -5.56 -9.49 -8.32
C PHE A 101 -4.59 -9.75 -9.49
N GLY A 102 -4.04 -8.68 -10.08
CA GLY A 102 -3.04 -8.81 -11.15
C GLY A 102 -1.79 -9.56 -10.70
N GLY A 103 -1.32 -9.30 -9.48
CA GLY A 103 -0.19 -9.99 -8.88
C GLY A 103 -0.43 -11.49 -8.72
N ILE A 104 -1.58 -11.88 -8.14
CA ILE A 104 -1.97 -13.28 -7.98
C ILE A 104 -2.11 -13.98 -9.34
N TYR A 105 -2.75 -13.33 -10.31
CA TYR A 105 -2.90 -13.89 -11.65
C TYR A 105 -1.54 -14.20 -12.28
N HIS A 106 -0.62 -13.24 -12.32
CA HIS A 106 0.70 -13.44 -12.92
C HIS A 106 1.59 -14.43 -12.14
N SER A 107 1.42 -14.54 -10.81
CA SER A 107 2.20 -15.50 -10.01
C SER A 107 1.74 -16.95 -10.16
N LEU A 108 0.43 -17.19 -10.36
CA LEU A 108 -0.16 -18.52 -10.22
C LEU A 108 -0.81 -19.08 -11.50
N LEU A 109 -1.38 -18.23 -12.36
CA LEU A 109 -2.21 -18.64 -13.51
C LEU A 109 -1.64 -18.22 -14.86
N GLY A 110 -0.96 -17.06 -14.91
CA GLY A 110 -0.32 -16.56 -16.12
C GLY A 110 0.88 -17.40 -16.56
N PRO A 111 1.40 -17.15 -17.78
CA PRO A 111 2.60 -17.83 -18.25
C PRO A 111 3.81 -17.50 -17.38
N ASP A 112 4.72 -18.47 -17.22
CA ASP A 112 5.90 -18.31 -16.36
C ASP A 112 6.97 -17.38 -16.95
N THR A 113 7.02 -17.23 -18.28
CA THR A 113 7.97 -16.36 -19.00
C THR A 113 7.29 -15.50 -20.04
#